data_AF-A0A4U9HWT6-F1
#
_entry.id   AF-A0A4U9HWT6-F1
#
_cell.length_a   1.000
_cell.length_b   1.000
_cell.length_c   1.000
_cell.angle_alpha   90.00
_cell.angle_beta   90.00
_cell.angle_gamma   90.00
#
_symmetry.space_group_name_H-M   'P 1'
#
loop_
_entity.id
_entity.type
_entity.pdbx_description
1 polymer ?
#
loop_
_entity_poly.entity_id
_entity_poly.type
_entity_poly.pdbx_seq_one_letter_code
_entity_poly.pdbx_strand_id
1 'polypeptide(L)'
;MDFTEDSLIVDGKSISVYAEKEAKQIPWKAAGVDLVVECTGFYTSQEKSQAHLDAGAKKVLISAPAGEMKTIVFNVNDDTIEASDTIISVASCTTNCLAPLAKVLHDAFGIRAGTMTPSTPTPAPRRW
;
A
#
# COMPACT_ATOMS: atom_id res chain seq x y z
N MET A 1 -14.23 -12.34 -19.75
CA MET A 1 -13.73 -12.49 -18.38
C MET A 1 -14.30 -13.79 -17.89
N ASP A 2 -13.43 -14.74 -17.60
CA ASP A 2 -13.78 -16.11 -17.18
C ASP A 2 -13.09 -16.42 -15.84
N PHE A 3 -13.43 -17.54 -15.22
CA PHE A 3 -12.80 -17.99 -13.99
C PHE A 3 -12.70 -19.52 -13.92
N THR A 4 -11.73 -20.00 -13.14
CA THR A 4 -11.63 -21.38 -12.66
C THR A 4 -11.79 -21.37 -11.14
N GLU A 5 -11.70 -22.53 -10.50
CA GLU A 5 -11.72 -22.62 -9.02
C GLU A 5 -10.61 -21.76 -8.38
N ASP A 6 -9.40 -21.80 -8.94
CA ASP A 6 -8.23 -21.11 -8.35
C ASP A 6 -7.72 -19.89 -9.16
N SER A 7 -8.46 -19.42 -10.17
CA SER A 7 -7.96 -18.31 -11.01
C SER A 7 -9.05 -17.47 -11.66
N LEU A 8 -8.69 -16.20 -11.89
CA LEU A 8 -9.45 -15.27 -12.72
C LEU A 8 -8.77 -15.12 -14.08
N ILE A 9 -9.53 -15.18 -15.16
CA ILE A 9 -9.01 -15.05 -16.53
C ILE A 9 -9.48 -13.71 -17.12
N VAL A 10 -8.53 -12.81 -17.32
CA VAL A 10 -8.73 -11.48 -17.92
C VAL A 10 -7.88 -11.38 -19.17
N ASP A 11 -8.51 -11.14 -20.32
CA ASP A 11 -7.83 -11.02 -21.63
C ASP A 11 -6.88 -12.19 -21.94
N GLY A 12 -7.31 -13.41 -21.60
CA GLY A 12 -6.53 -14.63 -21.79
C GLY A 12 -5.38 -14.83 -20.80
N LYS A 13 -5.17 -13.91 -19.86
CA LYS A 13 -4.19 -14.03 -18.78
C LYS A 13 -4.86 -14.62 -17.54
N SER A 14 -4.30 -15.72 -17.03
CA SER A 14 -4.74 -16.32 -15.77
C SER A 14 -4.06 -15.60 -14.59
N ILE A 15 -4.86 -15.26 -13.59
CA ILE A 15 -4.48 -14.60 -12.34
C ILE A 15 -4.85 -15.54 -11.20
N SER A 16 -3.87 -16.07 -10.49
CA SER A 16 -4.11 -16.98 -9.36
C SER A 16 -4.86 -16.29 -8.22
N VAL A 17 -5.82 -16.99 -7.63
CA VAL A 17 -6.61 -16.54 -6.49
C VAL A 17 -6.32 -17.45 -5.30
N TYR A 18 -6.14 -16.86 -4.12
CA TYR A 18 -5.89 -17.57 -2.87
C TYR A 18 -6.89 -17.13 -1.81
N ALA A 19 -7.34 -18.07 -0.97
CA ALA A 19 -8.32 -17.84 0.09
C ALA A 19 -7.73 -18.16 1.47
N GLU A 20 -6.58 -17.58 1.77
CA GLU A 20 -5.88 -17.78 3.04
C GLU A 20 -6.21 -16.67 4.04
N LYS A 21 -6.42 -17.05 5.30
CA LYS A 21 -6.67 -16.08 6.38
C LYS A 21 -5.40 -15.36 6.82
N GLU A 22 -4.27 -16.07 6.82
CA GLU A 22 -3.00 -15.56 7.31
C GLU A 22 -2.04 -15.34 6.14
N ALA A 23 -1.50 -14.13 6.00
CA ALA A 23 -0.61 -13.73 4.90
C ALA A 23 0.58 -14.68 4.68
N LYS A 24 1.12 -15.26 5.77
CA LYS A 24 2.25 -16.20 5.74
C LYS A 24 1.95 -17.54 5.06
N GLN A 25 0.67 -17.89 4.89
CA GLN A 25 0.25 -19.14 4.24
C GLN A 25 0.04 -18.98 2.74
N ILE A 26 0.03 -17.74 2.24
CA ILE A 26 -0.13 -17.49 0.81
C ILE A 26 1.20 -17.84 0.14
N PRO A 27 1.21 -18.67 -0.93
CA PRO A 27 2.45 -19.21 -1.49
C PRO A 27 3.16 -18.21 -2.43
N TRP A 28 3.50 -17.01 -1.95
CA TRP A 28 4.12 -15.94 -2.74
C TRP A 28 5.39 -16.38 -3.45
N LYS A 29 6.23 -17.18 -2.77
CA LYS A 29 7.44 -17.75 -3.36
C LYS A 29 7.15 -18.60 -4.59
N ALA A 30 6.15 -19.48 -4.51
CA ALA A 30 5.79 -20.38 -5.59
C ALA A 30 5.12 -19.63 -6.75
N ALA A 31 4.36 -18.58 -6.44
CA ALA A 31 3.77 -17.67 -7.41
C ALA A 31 4.78 -16.70 -8.05
N GLY A 32 6.02 -16.63 -7.54
CA GLY A 32 7.06 -15.75 -8.08
C GLY A 32 6.78 -14.27 -7.84
N VAL A 33 6.11 -13.91 -6.75
CA VAL A 33 5.69 -12.52 -6.48
C VAL A 33 6.86 -11.66 -6.02
N ASP A 34 7.16 -10.62 -6.80
CA ASP A 34 8.15 -9.60 -6.44
C ASP A 34 7.61 -8.59 -5.43
N LEU A 35 6.35 -8.19 -5.60
CA LEU A 35 5.73 -7.12 -4.83
C LEU A 35 4.31 -7.49 -4.41
N VAL A 36 4.04 -7.39 -3.12
CA VAL A 36 2.68 -7.48 -2.57
C VAL A 36 2.15 -6.07 -2.31
N VAL A 37 0.91 -5.81 -2.75
CA VAL A 37 0.17 -4.61 -2.35
C VAL A 37 -0.80 -5.01 -1.24
N GLU A 38 -0.47 -4.60 -0.02
CA GLU A 38 -1.20 -4.93 1.19
C GLU A 38 -2.37 -3.94 1.38
N CYS A 39 -3.56 -4.42 1.01
CA CYS A 39 -4.80 -3.63 0.95
C CYS A 39 -5.88 -4.11 1.93
N THR A 40 -5.57 -5.03 2.85
CA THR A 40 -6.56 -5.58 3.79
C THR A 40 -6.85 -4.62 4.94
N GLY A 41 -5.90 -3.74 5.26
CA GLY A 41 -5.94 -2.87 6.45
C GLY A 41 -5.58 -3.60 7.75
N PHE A 42 -5.25 -4.89 7.70
CA PHE A 42 -4.86 -5.67 8.89
C PHE A 42 -3.35 -5.63 9.14
N TYR A 43 -2.55 -5.73 8.08
CA TYR A 43 -1.08 -5.81 8.14
C TYR A 43 -0.40 -4.43 8.04
N THR A 44 -1.00 -3.39 8.64
CA THR A 44 -0.56 -1.98 8.54
C THR A 44 0.58 -1.59 9.50
N SER A 45 1.58 -2.47 9.64
CA SER A 45 2.83 -2.16 10.34
C SER A 45 3.94 -3.01 9.74
N GLN A 46 5.19 -2.58 9.94
CA GLN A 46 6.36 -3.35 9.48
C GLN A 46 6.37 -4.78 10.05
N GLU A 47 6.12 -4.92 11.36
CA GLU A 47 6.07 -6.22 12.04
C GLU A 47 5.02 -7.15 11.46
N LYS A 48 3.80 -6.63 11.22
CA LYS A 48 2.71 -7.45 10.67
C LYS A 48 2.97 -7.81 9.20
N SER A 49 3.39 -6.83 8.39
CA SER A 49 3.69 -7.02 6.97
C SER A 49 4.85 -7.99 6.71
N GLN A 50 5.71 -8.23 7.70
CA GLN A 50 6.77 -9.24 7.64
C GLN A 50 6.24 -10.62 7.24
N ALA A 51 4.99 -10.95 7.59
CA ALA A 51 4.35 -12.20 7.20
C ALA A 51 4.34 -12.46 5.68
N HIS A 52 4.25 -11.42 4.85
CA HIS A 52 4.33 -11.58 3.38
C HIS A 52 5.74 -11.87 2.90
N LEU A 53 6.76 -11.24 3.50
CA LEU A 53 8.16 -11.51 3.19
C LEU A 53 8.55 -12.92 3.61
N ASP A 54 8.07 -13.38 4.77
CA ASP A 54 8.31 -14.74 5.27
C ASP A 54 7.66 -15.80 4.35
N ALA A 55 6.51 -15.48 3.75
CA ALA A 55 5.88 -16.28 2.70
C ALA A 55 6.60 -16.22 1.34
N GLY A 56 7.62 -15.38 1.22
CA GLY A 56 8.56 -15.32 0.10
C GLY A 56 8.26 -14.27 -0.96
N ALA A 57 7.42 -13.27 -0.66
CA ALA A 57 7.40 -12.03 -1.43
C ALA A 57 8.73 -11.27 -1.25
N LYS A 58 9.18 -10.52 -2.26
CA LYS A 58 10.43 -9.74 -2.13
C LYS A 58 10.21 -8.39 -1.46
N LYS A 59 9.08 -7.73 -1.71
CA LYS A 59 8.72 -6.41 -1.18
C LYS A 59 7.22 -6.28 -0.88
N VAL A 60 6.85 -5.33 -0.03
CA VAL A 60 5.47 -5.03 0.39
C VAL A 60 5.19 -3.52 0.30
N LEU A 61 4.11 -3.14 -0.37
CA LEU A 61 3.52 -1.80 -0.36
C LEU A 61 2.25 -1.82 0.50
N ILE A 62 2.22 -1.06 1.60
CA ILE A 62 1.03 -0.94 2.45
C ILE A 62 0.15 0.20 1.94
N SER A 63 -1.10 -0.09 1.57
CA SER A 63 -2.03 0.88 0.97
C SER A 63 -2.70 1.84 1.97
N ALA A 64 -2.10 2.01 3.15
CA ALA A 64 -2.63 2.80 4.25
C ALA A 64 -1.49 3.36 5.12
N PRO A 65 -1.75 4.37 5.98
CA PRO A 65 -0.79 4.82 6.98
C PRO A 65 -0.35 3.66 7.88
N ALA A 66 0.97 3.51 8.07
CA ALA A 66 1.54 2.32 8.70
C ALA A 66 2.59 2.63 9.79
N GLY A 67 2.23 3.50 10.73
CA GLY A 67 3.12 3.85 11.87
C GLY A 67 4.41 4.56 11.43
N GLU A 68 5.43 4.50 12.29
CA GLU A 68 6.74 5.09 12.02
C GLU A 68 7.56 4.21 11.08
N MET A 69 7.33 4.36 9.78
CA MET A 69 8.12 3.73 8.73
C MET A 69 8.20 4.63 7.50
N LYS A 70 9.08 4.28 6.56
CA LYS A 70 9.22 5.01 5.29
C LYS A 70 7.86 5.05 4.59
N THR A 71 7.36 6.26 4.41
CA THR A 71 6.06 6.56 3.80
C THR A 71 6.29 7.43 2.58
N ILE A 72 5.79 6.97 1.44
CA ILE A 72 6.03 7.59 0.13
C ILE A 72 4.73 8.18 -0.40
N VAL A 73 4.82 9.43 -0.87
CA VAL A 73 3.87 10.04 -1.78
C VAL A 73 4.58 10.26 -3.11
N PHE A 74 4.01 9.67 -4.16
CA PHE A 74 4.57 9.73 -5.50
C PHE A 74 4.66 11.18 -6.02
N ASN A 75 5.76 11.53 -6.68
CA ASN A 75 6.16 12.88 -7.10
C ASN A 75 6.38 13.90 -5.95
N VAL A 76 6.47 13.45 -4.70
CA VAL A 76 6.73 14.33 -3.55
C VAL A 76 8.03 13.93 -2.87
N ASN A 77 8.22 12.65 -2.58
CA ASN A 77 9.40 12.11 -1.90
C ASN A 77 9.76 10.67 -2.37
N ASP A 78 9.30 10.23 -3.53
CA ASP A 78 9.59 8.91 -4.09
C ASP A 78 11.06 8.71 -4.50
N ASP A 79 11.79 9.80 -4.65
CA ASP A 79 13.25 9.82 -4.78
C ASP A 79 13.99 9.28 -3.55
N THR A 80 13.31 9.19 -2.40
CA THR A 80 13.85 8.61 -1.16
C THR A 80 13.77 7.09 -1.08
N ILE A 81 13.17 6.44 -2.09
CA ILE A 81 13.10 4.98 -2.17
C ILE A 81 14.49 4.42 -2.48
N GLU A 82 14.92 3.46 -1.65
CA GLU A 82 16.17 2.73 -1.80
C GLU A 82 15.90 1.29 -2.24
N ALA A 83 16.86 0.67 -2.93
CA ALA A 83 16.74 -0.73 -3.34
C ALA A 83 16.58 -1.68 -2.14
N SER A 84 17.15 -1.32 -0.99
CA SER A 84 17.06 -2.00 0.31
C SER A 84 15.69 -1.91 0.98
N ASP A 85 14.81 -1.00 0.55
CA ASP A 85 13.47 -0.89 1.14
C ASP A 85 12.63 -2.11 0.78
N THR A 86 12.24 -2.87 1.80
CA THR A 86 11.44 -4.10 1.65
C THR A 86 9.97 -3.89 1.99
N ILE A 87 9.65 -2.98 2.92
CA ILE A 87 8.29 -2.66 3.32
C ILE A 87 8.16 -1.15 3.37
N ILE A 88 7.24 -0.57 2.58
CA ILE A 88 6.95 0.86 2.58
C ILE A 88 5.44 1.13 2.62
N SER A 89 5.04 2.26 3.20
CA SER A 89 3.66 2.74 3.15
C SER A 89 3.48 3.70 1.99
N VAL A 90 2.35 3.63 1.28
CA VAL A 90 1.95 4.63 0.27
C VAL A 90 0.97 5.68 0.83
N ALA A 91 1.04 5.89 2.15
CA ALA A 91 0.23 6.86 2.90
C ALA A 91 -1.29 6.63 2.78
N SER A 92 -2.08 7.67 3.04
CA SER A 92 -3.53 7.69 2.83
C SER A 92 -3.92 8.43 1.55
N CYS A 93 -5.15 8.25 1.08
CA CYS A 93 -5.70 9.04 -0.03
C CYS A 93 -5.68 10.55 0.27
N THR A 94 -5.99 10.95 1.50
CA THR A 94 -5.93 12.36 1.93
C THR A 94 -4.50 12.90 1.90
N THR A 95 -3.53 12.11 2.36
CA THR A 95 -2.10 12.49 2.33
C THR A 95 -1.62 12.66 0.90
N ASN A 96 -1.98 11.75 -0.01
CA ASN A 96 -1.64 11.85 -1.43
C ASN A 96 -2.26 13.09 -2.10
N CYS A 97 -3.46 13.51 -1.66
CA CYS A 97 -4.09 14.74 -2.15
C CYS A 97 -3.38 16.01 -1.61
N LEU A 98 -3.05 16.03 -0.32
CA LEU A 98 -2.50 17.22 0.33
C LEU A 98 -1.02 17.45 0.01
N ALA A 99 -0.21 16.39 -0.01
CA ALA A 99 1.24 16.52 0.02
C ALA A 99 1.83 17.28 -1.20
N PRO A 100 1.36 17.08 -2.45
CA PRO A 100 1.84 17.87 -3.59
C PRO A 100 1.55 19.37 -3.43
N LEU A 101 0.36 19.73 -2.94
CA LEU A 101 -0.01 21.12 -2.68
C LEU A 101 0.88 21.73 -1.59
N ALA A 102 1.06 21.00 -0.48
CA ALA A 102 1.89 21.42 0.62
C ALA A 102 3.36 21.61 0.18
N LYS A 103 3.90 20.70 -0.64
CA LYS A 103 5.25 20.80 -1.19
C LYS A 103 5.44 22.08 -2.01
N VAL A 104 4.59 22.33 -2.99
CA VAL A 104 4.71 23.52 -3.86
C VAL A 104 4.62 24.82 -3.05
N LEU A 105 3.67 24.91 -2.13
CA LEU A 105 3.50 26.09 -1.28
C LEU A 105 4.67 26.28 -0.31
N HIS A 106 5.19 25.20 0.26
CA HIS A 106 6.33 25.26 1.16
C HIS A 106 7.61 25.67 0.43
N ASP A 107 7.89 25.06 -0.72
CA ASP A 107 9.08 25.35 -1.52
C ASP A 107 9.08 26.80 -2.04
N ALA A 108 7.91 27.34 -2.40
CA ALA A 108 7.79 28.70 -2.93
C ALA A 108 7.72 29.79 -1.85
N PHE A 109 7.03 29.55 -0.73
CA PHE A 109 6.66 30.60 0.22
C PHE A 109 7.02 30.31 1.68
N GLY A 110 7.39 29.08 2.03
CA GLY A 110 7.67 28.66 3.40
C GLY A 110 6.42 28.64 4.29
N ILE A 111 5.75 27.48 4.36
CA ILE A 111 4.60 27.29 5.26
C ILE A 111 5.08 27.28 6.72
N ARG A 112 4.51 28.13 7.58
CA ARG A 112 4.75 28.13 9.04
C ARG A 112 3.73 27.33 9.84
N ALA A 113 2.47 27.36 9.42
CA ALA A 113 1.36 26.65 10.04
C ALA A 113 0.23 26.47 9.00
N GLY A 114 -0.59 25.45 9.17
CA GLY A 114 -1.74 25.18 8.31
C GLY A 114 -2.80 24.34 9.01
N THR A 115 -4.03 24.47 8.56
CA THR A 115 -5.15 23.61 8.96
C THR A 115 -5.76 23.00 7.70
N MET A 116 -6.19 21.75 7.78
CA MET A 116 -6.85 21.04 6.69
C MET A 116 -8.10 20.37 7.24
N THR A 117 -9.22 20.54 6.54
CA THR A 117 -10.45 19.83 6.82
C THR A 117 -10.85 19.03 5.57
N PRO A 118 -10.61 17.72 5.53
CA PRO A 118 -10.99 16.90 4.39
C PRO A 118 -12.48 16.54 4.46
N SER A 119 -13.22 16.73 3.36
CA SER A 119 -14.54 16.15 3.18
C SER A 119 -14.41 14.79 2.51
N THR A 120 -14.43 13.71 3.31
CA THR A 120 -14.29 12.34 2.80
C THR A 120 -15.64 11.63 2.70
N PRO A 121 -15.96 10.93 1.59
CA PRO A 121 -17.11 10.04 1.54
C PRO A 121 -16.98 8.89 2.55
N THR A 122 -18.11 8.29 2.95
CA THR A 122 -18.16 7.24 3.97
C THR A 122 -17.32 6.03 3.57
N PRO A 123 -16.28 5.65 4.36
CA PRO A 123 -15.49 4.47 4.07
C PRO A 123 -16.23 3.18 4.49
N ALA A 124 -15.88 2.07 3.85
CA ALA A 124 -16.52 0.76 4.03
C ALA A 124 -16.73 0.25 5.48
N PRO A 125 -15.87 0.52 6.50
CA PRO A 125 -16.07 -0.04 7.84
C PRO A 125 -17.07 0.74 8.73
N ARG A 126 -17.62 1.89 8.30
CA ARG A 126 -18.58 2.62 9.14
C ARG A 126 -19.96 1.96 9.07
N ARG A 127 -20.28 1.10 10.03
CA ARG A 127 -21.66 0.76 10.37
C ARG A 127 -22.33 1.96 11.06
N TRP A 128 -23.56 2.25 10.65
CA TRP A 128 -24.48 3.12 11.38
C TRP A 128 -24.96 2.41 12.66
#